data_AF-A0A8I2YTG9-F1
#
_entry.id   AF-A0A8I2YTG9-F1
#
_cell.length_a   1.000
_cell.length_b   1.000
_cell.length_c   1.000
_cell.angle_alpha   90.00
_cell.angle_beta   90.00
_cell.angle_gamma   90.00
#
_symmetry.space_group_name_H-M   'P 1'
#
loop_
_entity.id
_entity.type
_entity.pdbx_description
1 polymer ?
#
loop_
_entity_poly.entity_id
_entity_poly.type
_entity_poly.pdbx_seq_one_letter_code
_entity_poly.pdbx_strand_id
1 'polypeptide(L)'
;MHHVLQPGIDFRSSQVCAIFDALDNGLEDYTTDERGDVGSWIRIACIRGLSSVIEDLFRISGNLPDFPAFLPPHRYHAAIGRILRQGVERLDNVRQISGECFLRIVQLPLPVTEHAGRWRVKNMDVVKELFFAESGNDNNSWSDGGWLFPKAVKILQIPEYRRSLLRGLVMSVATRTGSTQRPASSSLANYTKTLPLTGVGYSLSEFASDLIGLAESNLTSNNVVIPVLQTFNLLFEEDALLSLSESERGAACIEALLSLSCKNVFRVKNIQRLQESMKIVINLLTLPSVAKTCLSKIVEFLAHPYPRVRSSTAEYLYIVLQSKDLGWEPDEQVEEILLETEWSSGDVDKVKDVARGLVDALASGMNAL
;
A
#
# COMPACT_ATOMS: atom_id res chain seq x y z
N MET A 1 -33.46 52.71 0.75
CA MET A 1 -33.88 51.41 1.32
C MET A 1 -32.62 50.53 1.35
N HIS A 2 -31.82 50.70 2.40
CA HIS A 2 -30.61 49.90 2.63
C HIS A 2 -31.07 48.52 3.09
N HIS A 3 -30.86 47.49 2.28
CA HIS A 3 -30.90 46.11 2.76
C HIS A 3 -29.70 45.92 3.68
N VAL A 4 -29.92 46.17 4.97
CA VAL A 4 -29.08 45.64 6.04
C VAL A 4 -29.11 44.13 5.88
N LEU A 5 -27.97 43.56 5.48
CA LEU A 5 -27.73 42.13 5.58
C LEU A 5 -28.12 41.73 7.00
N GLN A 6 -29.07 40.81 7.15
CA GLN A 6 -29.34 40.17 8.44
C GLN A 6 -27.99 39.71 9.03
N PRO A 7 -27.77 39.77 10.36
CA PRO A 7 -26.54 39.28 10.97
C PRO A 7 -26.42 37.81 10.57
N GLY A 8 -25.58 37.56 9.58
CA GLY A 8 -25.39 36.25 9.00
C GLY A 8 -24.91 35.31 10.08
N ILE A 9 -25.26 34.04 9.96
CA ILE A 9 -24.72 32.96 10.79
C ILE A 9 -23.21 33.15 10.86
N ASP A 10 -22.71 33.62 12.01
CA ASP A 10 -21.28 33.78 12.26
C ASP A 10 -20.74 32.37 12.49
N PHE A 11 -20.26 31.74 11.41
CA PHE A 11 -19.70 30.40 11.48
C PHE A 11 -18.46 30.45 12.37
N ARG A 12 -18.54 29.83 13.54
CA ARG A 12 -17.38 29.72 14.42
C ARG A 12 -16.37 28.76 13.78
N SER A 13 -15.08 29.04 13.94
CA SER A 13 -13.99 28.16 13.50
C SER A 13 -14.20 26.70 13.97
N SER A 14 -14.75 26.50 15.17
CA SER A 14 -15.10 25.18 15.70
C SER A 14 -16.15 24.43 14.87
N GLN A 15 -17.14 25.13 14.31
CA GLN A 15 -18.17 24.52 13.47
C GLN A 15 -17.61 24.14 12.10
N VAL A 16 -16.79 25.01 11.51
CA VAL A 16 -16.08 24.72 10.25
C VAL A 16 -15.15 23.53 10.43
N CYS A 17 -14.39 23.49 11.52
CA CYS A 17 -13.53 22.37 11.87
C CYS A 17 -14.31 21.05 12.04
N ALA A 18 -15.48 21.08 12.70
CA ALA A 18 -16.31 19.89 12.87
C ALA A 18 -16.89 19.37 11.53
N ILE A 19 -17.31 20.27 10.63
CA ILE A 19 -17.74 19.91 9.28
C ILE A 19 -16.58 19.29 8.50
N PHE A 20 -15.40 19.92 8.56
CA PHE A 20 -14.19 19.41 7.91
C PHE A 20 -13.82 18.01 8.40
N ASP A 21 -13.84 17.79 9.72
CA ASP A 21 -13.53 16.49 10.34
C ASP A 21 -14.57 15.43 9.95
N ALA A 22 -15.85 15.78 9.85
CA ALA A 22 -16.89 14.85 9.40
C ALA A 22 -16.67 14.41 7.95
N LEU A 23 -16.33 15.34 7.06
CA LEU A 23 -16.01 15.03 5.66
C LEU A 23 -14.72 14.20 5.57
N ASP A 24 -13.69 14.56 6.32
CA ASP A 24 -12.42 13.82 6.36
C ASP A 24 -12.64 12.38 6.85
N ASN A 25 -13.44 12.18 7.90
CA ASN A 25 -13.81 10.85 8.37
C ASN A 25 -14.59 10.03 7.33
N GLY A 26 -15.46 10.67 6.55
CA GLY A 26 -16.20 10.02 5.46
C GLY A 26 -15.32 9.45 4.35
N LEU A 27 -14.04 9.86 4.25
CA LEU A 27 -13.07 9.24 3.34
C LEU A 27 -12.71 7.78 3.72
N GLU A 28 -13.03 7.31 4.94
CA GLU A 28 -12.86 5.91 5.32
C GLU A 28 -14.11 5.04 5.07
N ASP A 29 -15.13 5.53 4.35
CA ASP A 29 -16.30 4.72 4.05
C ASP A 29 -16.00 3.71 2.92
N TYR A 30 -15.60 2.50 3.33
CA TYR A 30 -15.40 1.33 2.47
C TYR A 30 -16.56 0.33 2.57
N THR A 31 -17.76 0.82 2.90
CA THR A 31 -18.94 -0.04 3.03
C THR A 31 -19.26 -0.71 1.70
N THR A 32 -19.48 -2.02 1.76
CA THR A 32 -19.86 -2.83 0.60
C THR A 32 -21.20 -3.50 0.82
N ASP A 33 -22.04 -3.53 -0.22
CA ASP A 33 -23.25 -4.36 -0.26
C ASP A 33 -23.28 -5.21 -1.56
N GLU A 34 -24.42 -5.80 -1.88
CA GLU A 34 -24.63 -6.62 -3.08
C GLU A 34 -24.34 -5.88 -4.42
N ARG A 35 -24.31 -4.54 -4.41
CA ARG A 35 -24.00 -3.68 -5.57
C ARG A 35 -22.51 -3.35 -5.66
N GLY A 36 -21.71 -3.78 -4.69
CA GLY A 36 -20.28 -3.47 -4.58
C GLY A 36 -19.98 -2.39 -3.55
N ASP A 37 -18.99 -1.53 -3.85
CA ASP A 37 -18.48 -0.49 -2.95
C ASP A 37 -19.40 0.74 -2.93
N VAL A 38 -20.50 0.65 -2.19
CA VAL A 38 -21.45 1.76 -2.01
C VAL A 38 -20.90 2.91 -1.17
N GLY A 39 -19.92 2.63 -0.32
CA GLY A 39 -19.16 3.65 0.42
C GLY A 39 -18.42 4.63 -0.51
N SER A 40 -18.11 4.23 -1.74
CA SER A 40 -17.54 5.12 -2.77
C SER A 40 -18.37 6.39 -3.02
N TRP A 41 -19.69 6.36 -2.88
CA TRP A 41 -20.53 7.54 -3.03
C TRP A 41 -20.32 8.55 -1.90
N ILE A 42 -20.20 8.06 -0.67
CA ILE A 42 -19.87 8.88 0.51
C ILE A 42 -18.47 9.47 0.34
N ARG A 43 -17.49 8.65 -0.08
CA ARG A 43 -16.12 9.12 -0.33
C ARG A 43 -16.08 10.19 -1.41
N ILE A 44 -16.78 10.03 -2.53
CA ILE A 44 -16.88 11.06 -3.59
C ILE A 44 -17.51 12.35 -3.06
N ALA A 45 -18.60 12.25 -2.30
CA ALA A 45 -19.23 13.43 -1.69
C ALA A 45 -18.28 14.15 -0.73
N CYS A 46 -17.52 13.39 0.07
CA CYS A 46 -16.57 13.93 1.03
C CYS A 46 -15.33 14.55 0.35
N ILE A 47 -14.79 13.94 -0.71
CA ILE A 47 -13.71 14.51 -1.53
C ILE A 47 -14.15 15.87 -2.06
N ARG A 48 -15.32 15.94 -2.70
CA ARG A 48 -15.88 17.20 -3.22
C ARG A 48 -16.10 18.22 -2.11
N GLY A 49 -16.69 17.79 -1.00
CA GLY A 49 -16.97 18.65 0.15
C GLY A 49 -15.70 19.26 0.75
N LEU A 50 -14.66 18.44 0.98
CA LEU A 50 -13.37 18.92 1.49
C LEU A 50 -12.75 19.94 0.53
N SER A 51 -12.74 19.64 -0.77
CA SER A 51 -12.23 20.57 -1.78
C SER A 51 -13.01 21.88 -1.80
N SER A 52 -14.35 21.83 -1.78
CA SER A 52 -15.18 23.04 -1.73
C SER A 52 -14.93 23.86 -0.47
N VAL A 53 -14.82 23.23 0.71
CA VAL A 53 -14.49 23.95 1.95
C VAL A 53 -13.11 24.62 1.86
N ILE A 54 -12.10 23.94 1.32
CA ILE A 54 -10.76 24.53 1.10
C ILE A 54 -10.85 25.72 0.15
N GLU A 55 -11.51 25.55 -1.01
CA GLU A 55 -11.68 26.59 -2.03
C GLU A 55 -12.39 27.83 -1.46
N ASP A 56 -13.48 27.64 -0.72
CA ASP A 56 -14.26 28.73 -0.13
C ASP A 56 -13.48 29.44 0.98
N LEU A 57 -12.81 28.70 1.87
CA LEU A 57 -11.97 29.29 2.92
C LEU A 57 -10.82 30.11 2.31
N PHE A 58 -10.17 29.61 1.26
CA PHE A 58 -9.12 30.37 0.57
C PHE A 58 -9.69 31.64 -0.05
N ARG A 59 -10.87 31.58 -0.68
CA ARG A 59 -11.53 32.73 -1.31
C ARG A 59 -11.87 33.83 -0.30
N ILE A 60 -12.36 33.47 0.88
CA ILE A 60 -12.78 34.44 1.92
C ILE A 60 -11.66 34.77 2.92
N SER A 61 -10.47 34.20 2.77
CA SER A 61 -9.37 34.28 3.74
C SER A 61 -9.05 35.70 4.22
N GLY A 62 -9.11 36.71 3.33
CA GLY A 62 -8.86 38.11 3.70
C GLY A 62 -9.90 38.72 4.66
N ASN A 63 -11.07 38.08 4.80
CA ASN A 63 -12.13 38.48 5.73
C ASN A 63 -12.14 37.62 7.01
N LEU A 64 -11.20 36.69 7.16
CA LEU A 64 -11.08 35.81 8.32
C LEU A 64 -9.92 36.26 9.22
N PRO A 65 -10.18 36.91 10.37
CA PRO A 65 -9.14 37.48 11.21
C PRO A 65 -8.18 36.45 11.82
N ASP A 66 -8.62 35.19 11.98
CA ASP A 66 -7.78 34.06 12.43
C ASP A 66 -7.97 32.86 11.50
N PHE A 67 -7.56 33.00 10.23
CA PHE A 67 -7.60 31.92 9.24
C PHE A 67 -7.02 30.56 9.74
N PRO A 68 -5.88 30.52 10.46
CA PRO A 68 -5.37 29.28 11.04
C PRO A 68 -6.34 28.52 11.95
N ALA A 69 -7.26 29.21 12.64
CA ALA A 69 -8.29 28.55 13.45
C ALA A 69 -9.37 27.87 12.58
N PHE A 70 -9.67 28.41 11.40
CA PHE A 70 -10.67 27.83 10.49
C PHE A 70 -10.12 26.66 9.68
N LEU A 71 -8.87 26.75 9.25
CA LEU A 71 -8.18 25.69 8.52
C LEU A 71 -6.76 25.51 9.05
N PRO A 72 -6.57 24.76 10.15
CA PRO A 72 -5.25 24.46 10.66
C PRO A 72 -4.36 23.81 9.57
N PRO A 73 -3.11 24.26 9.38
CA PRO A 73 -2.25 23.75 8.29
C PRO A 73 -2.08 22.23 8.26
N HIS A 74 -2.01 21.59 9.44
CA HIS A 74 -1.89 20.13 9.54
C HIS A 74 -3.15 19.41 9.04
N ARG A 75 -4.35 19.97 9.27
CA ARG A 75 -5.62 19.42 8.76
C ARG A 75 -5.70 19.56 7.25
N TYR A 76 -5.28 20.72 6.73
CA TYR A 76 -5.16 20.93 5.29
C TYR A 76 -4.26 19.87 4.65
N HIS A 77 -3.02 19.70 5.12
CA HIS A 77 -2.11 18.71 4.55
C HIS A 77 -2.58 17.27 4.73
N ALA A 78 -3.21 16.93 5.87
CA ALA A 78 -3.84 15.63 6.07
C ALA A 78 -4.93 15.37 5.02
N ALA A 79 -5.83 16.34 4.80
CA ALA A 79 -6.88 16.23 3.77
C ALA A 79 -6.29 16.11 2.37
N ILE A 80 -5.24 16.88 2.02
CA ILE A 80 -4.55 16.72 0.72
C ILE A 80 -4.02 15.30 0.55
N GLY A 81 -3.32 14.77 1.56
CA GLY A 81 -2.82 13.39 1.52
C GLY A 81 -3.93 12.36 1.37
N ARG A 82 -5.07 12.56 2.06
CA ARG A 82 -6.21 11.64 2.01
C ARG A 82 -7.02 11.74 0.72
N ILE A 83 -7.13 12.92 0.11
CA ILE A 83 -7.64 13.08 -1.26
C ILE A 83 -6.68 12.37 -2.23
N LEU A 84 -5.37 12.61 -2.16
CA LEU A 84 -4.39 11.92 -3.00
C LEU A 84 -4.48 10.40 -2.91
N ARG A 85 -4.68 9.87 -1.69
CA ARG A 85 -4.95 8.44 -1.47
C ARG A 85 -6.14 7.95 -2.29
N GLN A 86 -7.29 8.61 -2.19
CA GLN A 86 -8.48 8.24 -2.97
C GLN A 86 -8.21 8.33 -4.48
N GLY A 87 -7.35 9.27 -4.88
CA GLY A 87 -6.86 9.45 -6.25
C GLY A 87 -6.03 8.30 -6.81
N VAL A 88 -5.55 7.36 -6.00
CA VAL A 88 -4.71 6.24 -6.44
C VAL A 88 -5.26 4.88 -6.03
N GLU A 89 -6.50 4.82 -5.54
CA GLU A 89 -7.17 3.58 -5.15
C GLU A 89 -7.90 2.89 -6.32
N ARG A 90 -8.52 1.75 -6.03
CA ARG A 90 -8.99 0.77 -7.03
C ARG A 90 -10.14 1.21 -7.96
N LEU A 91 -10.85 2.31 -7.67
CA LEU A 91 -12.07 2.69 -8.40
C LEU A 91 -11.85 3.89 -9.32
N ASP A 92 -11.99 3.68 -10.63
CA ASP A 92 -11.74 4.68 -11.68
C ASP A 92 -12.51 5.98 -11.47
N ASN A 93 -13.80 5.89 -11.10
CA ASN A 93 -14.64 7.07 -10.86
C ASN A 93 -14.19 7.87 -9.62
N VAL A 94 -13.80 7.21 -8.54
CA VAL A 94 -13.25 7.86 -7.34
C VAL A 94 -11.93 8.51 -7.68
N ARG A 95 -11.04 7.81 -8.39
CA ARG A 95 -9.77 8.33 -8.86
C ARG A 95 -9.95 9.60 -9.69
N GLN A 96 -10.86 9.56 -10.66
CA GLN A 96 -11.16 10.70 -11.53
C GLN A 96 -11.57 11.94 -10.72
N ILE A 97 -12.59 11.82 -9.88
CA ILE A 97 -13.07 12.95 -9.07
C ILE A 97 -11.98 13.45 -8.12
N SER A 98 -11.24 12.55 -7.51
CA SER A 98 -10.18 12.91 -6.58
C SER A 98 -9.02 13.63 -7.26
N GLY A 99 -8.64 13.20 -8.46
CA GLY A 99 -7.65 13.86 -9.29
C GLY A 99 -8.04 15.27 -9.68
N GLU A 100 -9.25 15.44 -10.20
CA GLU A 100 -9.80 16.77 -10.54
C GLU A 100 -9.80 17.70 -9.33
N CYS A 101 -10.29 17.21 -8.18
CA CYS A 101 -10.34 17.96 -6.93
C CYS A 101 -8.95 18.35 -6.45
N PHE A 102 -8.00 17.42 -6.48
CA PHE A 102 -6.61 17.67 -6.10
C PHE A 102 -5.95 18.72 -7.02
N LEU A 103 -6.09 18.60 -8.34
CA LEU A 103 -5.52 19.55 -9.29
C LEU A 103 -6.13 20.94 -9.15
N ARG A 104 -7.44 21.06 -8.88
CA ARG A 104 -8.07 22.34 -8.57
C ARG A 104 -7.45 22.98 -7.32
N ILE A 105 -7.29 22.22 -6.23
CA ILE A 105 -6.67 22.73 -5.00
C ILE A 105 -5.24 23.19 -5.25
N VAL A 106 -4.45 22.43 -6.01
CA VAL A 106 -3.08 22.79 -6.38
C VAL A 106 -3.05 24.13 -7.12
N GLN A 107 -4.04 24.43 -7.96
CA GLN A 107 -4.08 25.67 -8.72
C GLN A 107 -4.58 26.89 -7.94
N LEU A 108 -5.05 26.72 -6.69
CA LEU A 108 -5.60 27.84 -5.93
C LEU A 108 -4.54 28.92 -5.60
N PRO A 109 -4.93 30.21 -5.64
CA PRO A 109 -4.11 31.24 -5.03
C PRO A 109 -4.00 30.98 -3.53
N LEU A 110 -2.83 31.31 -2.94
CA LEU A 110 -2.65 31.14 -1.50
C LEU A 110 -3.62 32.03 -0.70
N PRO A 111 -4.05 31.60 0.49
CA PRO A 111 -4.92 32.39 1.34
C PRO A 111 -4.22 33.70 1.77
N VAL A 112 -5.01 34.76 1.90
CA VAL A 112 -4.57 36.07 2.42
C VAL A 112 -4.47 35.97 3.95
N THR A 113 -3.32 35.48 4.43
CA THR A 113 -3.02 35.30 5.85
C THR A 113 -1.51 35.40 6.08
N GLU A 114 -1.10 35.68 7.32
CA GLU A 114 0.30 35.56 7.71
C GLU A 114 0.81 34.13 7.49
N HIS A 115 2.03 34.03 6.94
CA HIS A 115 2.69 32.76 6.62
C HIS A 115 1.86 31.85 5.68
N ALA A 116 1.22 32.43 4.65
CA ALA A 116 0.39 31.72 3.68
C ALA A 116 1.04 30.48 3.04
N GLY A 117 2.38 30.43 2.98
CA GLY A 117 3.14 29.26 2.50
C GLY A 117 2.86 27.96 3.27
N ARG A 118 2.28 28.02 4.48
CA ARG A 118 1.83 26.83 5.24
C ARG A 118 0.68 26.06 4.58
N TRP A 119 -0.04 26.66 3.63
CA TRP A 119 -1.11 26.01 2.86
C TRP A 119 -0.72 25.74 1.40
N ARG A 120 0.57 25.87 1.07
CA ARG A 120 1.09 25.45 -0.23
C ARG A 120 1.27 23.94 -0.23
N VAL A 121 0.72 23.25 -1.24
CA VAL A 121 1.01 21.83 -1.46
C VAL A 121 2.52 21.63 -1.57
N LYS A 122 3.07 20.73 -0.76
CA LYS A 122 4.51 20.47 -0.67
C LYS A 122 5.06 19.95 -2.00
N ASN A 123 6.29 20.36 -2.33
CA ASN A 123 6.98 20.07 -3.59
C ASN A 123 6.08 20.23 -4.83
N MET A 124 5.38 21.37 -4.90
CA MET A 124 4.45 21.71 -5.97
C MET A 124 5.05 21.60 -7.37
N ASP A 125 6.36 21.83 -7.51
CA ASP A 125 7.05 21.77 -8.80
C ASP A 125 7.02 20.36 -9.39
N VAL A 126 7.22 19.33 -8.55
CA VAL A 126 7.05 17.92 -8.94
C VAL A 126 5.61 17.67 -9.42
N VAL A 127 4.62 18.13 -8.65
CA VAL A 127 3.20 17.94 -9.02
C VAL A 127 2.86 18.66 -10.33
N LYS A 128 3.43 19.85 -10.55
CA LYS A 128 3.27 20.62 -11.79
C LYS A 128 3.87 19.90 -12.98
N GLU A 129 5.12 19.45 -12.85
CA GLU A 129 5.82 18.69 -13.88
C GLU A 129 5.04 17.43 -14.26
N LEU A 130 4.53 16.69 -13.28
CA LEU A 130 3.84 15.43 -13.53
C LEU A 130 2.46 15.59 -14.18
N PHE A 131 1.67 16.59 -13.79
CA PHE A 131 0.25 16.65 -14.13
C PHE A 131 -0.17 17.86 -14.97
N PHE A 132 0.71 18.85 -15.17
CA PHE A 132 0.39 20.06 -15.92
C PHE A 132 1.31 20.31 -17.12
N ALA A 133 2.44 19.60 -17.24
CA ALA A 133 3.39 19.79 -18.35
C ALA A 133 2.89 19.22 -19.69
N GLU A 134 2.06 18.17 -19.68
CA GLU A 134 1.55 17.49 -20.88
C GLU A 134 0.21 18.12 -21.33
N SER A 135 0.26 19.30 -21.97
CA SER A 135 -0.92 20.00 -22.54
C SER A 135 -1.26 19.57 -23.97
N GLY A 136 -0.95 18.33 -24.36
CA GLY A 136 -1.07 17.85 -25.73
C GLY A 136 -2.11 16.74 -25.89
N ASN A 137 -3.34 17.12 -26.27
CA ASN A 137 -4.33 16.36 -27.05
C ASN A 137 -4.72 14.90 -26.73
N ASP A 138 -4.22 14.27 -25.68
CA ASP A 138 -4.63 12.91 -25.32
C ASP A 138 -5.82 12.91 -24.34
N ASN A 139 -6.71 11.92 -24.48
CA ASN A 139 -7.81 11.58 -23.56
C ASN A 139 -7.30 11.12 -22.16
N ASN A 140 -6.13 11.57 -21.76
CA ASN A 140 -5.45 11.20 -20.52
C ASN A 140 -6.25 11.74 -19.34
N SER A 141 -6.65 10.84 -18.46
CA SER A 141 -7.52 11.13 -17.33
C SER A 141 -7.00 10.44 -16.09
N TRP A 142 -7.37 10.94 -14.91
CA TRP A 142 -6.98 10.32 -13.64
C TRP A 142 -7.67 8.96 -13.43
N SER A 143 -8.74 8.66 -14.18
CA SER A 143 -9.30 7.32 -14.30
C SER A 143 -8.38 6.32 -15.03
N ASP A 144 -7.55 6.77 -15.97
CA ASP A 144 -6.65 5.89 -16.72
C ASP A 144 -5.44 5.48 -15.87
N GLY A 145 -5.38 4.20 -15.47
CA GLY A 145 -4.27 3.66 -14.70
C GLY A 145 -2.93 3.72 -15.43
N GLY A 146 -2.91 3.55 -16.75
CA GLY A 146 -1.68 3.57 -17.55
C GLY A 146 -1.02 4.94 -17.55
N TRP A 147 -1.83 6.01 -17.57
CA TRP A 147 -1.36 7.38 -17.43
C TRP A 147 -1.04 7.76 -15.97
N LEU A 148 -1.92 7.37 -15.03
CA LEU A 148 -1.85 7.80 -13.64
C LEU A 148 -0.67 7.18 -12.88
N PHE A 149 -0.56 5.85 -12.83
CA PHE A 149 0.31 5.19 -11.87
C PHE A 149 1.81 5.50 -12.06
N PRO A 150 2.34 5.63 -13.29
CA PRO A 150 3.74 6.04 -13.50
C PRO A 150 4.05 7.44 -12.94
N LYS A 151 3.04 8.32 -12.88
CA LYS A 151 3.14 9.68 -12.31
C LYS A 151 2.93 9.64 -10.79
N ALA A 152 1.91 8.91 -10.33
CA ALA A 152 1.53 8.83 -8.92
C ALA A 152 2.66 8.30 -8.04
N VAL A 153 3.38 7.25 -8.45
CA VAL A 153 4.48 6.67 -7.65
C VAL A 153 5.60 7.68 -7.37
N LYS A 154 5.83 8.65 -8.27
CA LYS A 154 6.84 9.72 -8.07
C LYS A 154 6.47 10.69 -6.94
N ILE A 155 5.20 10.78 -6.55
CA ILE A 155 4.74 11.61 -5.41
C ILE A 155 5.23 11.01 -4.07
N LEU A 156 5.62 9.73 -4.01
CA LEU A 156 6.17 9.10 -2.80
C LEU A 156 7.42 9.81 -2.27
N GLN A 157 8.14 10.57 -3.10
CA GLN A 157 9.28 11.37 -2.66
C GLN A 157 8.89 12.54 -1.74
N ILE A 158 7.60 12.89 -1.65
CA ILE A 158 7.07 13.97 -0.81
C ILE A 158 6.67 13.38 0.57
N PRO A 159 7.46 13.59 1.64
CA PRO A 159 7.24 12.92 2.92
C PRO A 159 5.85 13.18 3.52
N GLU A 160 5.31 14.39 3.34
CA GLU A 160 4.02 14.79 3.91
C GLU A 160 2.82 13.98 3.40
N TYR A 161 2.91 13.44 2.19
CA TYR A 161 1.80 12.70 1.56
C TYR A 161 2.08 11.22 1.35
N ARG A 162 3.35 10.81 1.52
CA ARG A 162 3.84 9.46 1.25
C ARG A 162 3.01 8.37 1.90
N ARG A 163 2.73 8.47 3.21
CA ARG A 163 1.98 7.44 3.94
C ARG A 163 0.58 7.23 3.38
N SER A 164 -0.15 8.32 3.10
CA SER A 164 -1.50 8.26 2.56
C SER A 164 -1.50 7.71 1.13
N LEU A 165 -0.54 8.15 0.31
CA LEU A 165 -0.38 7.70 -1.06
C LEU A 165 -0.04 6.20 -1.13
N LEU A 166 0.91 5.75 -0.31
CA LEU A 166 1.31 4.34 -0.23
C LEU A 166 0.12 3.45 0.14
N ARG A 167 -0.69 3.88 1.12
CA ARG A 167 -1.93 3.18 1.49
C ARG A 167 -2.89 3.03 0.31
N GLY A 168 -3.02 4.05 -0.54
CA GLY A 168 -3.89 3.97 -1.73
C GLY A 168 -3.32 3.10 -2.84
N LEU A 169 -2.01 3.23 -3.14
CA LEU A 169 -1.31 2.43 -4.16
C LEU A 169 -1.40 0.93 -3.85
N VAL A 170 -1.18 0.55 -2.59
CA VAL A 170 -1.28 -0.83 -2.11
C VAL A 170 -2.67 -1.44 -2.41
N MET A 171 -3.75 -0.65 -2.29
CA MET A 171 -5.11 -1.12 -2.63
C MET A 171 -5.30 -1.35 -4.13
N SER A 172 -4.61 -0.58 -4.98
CA SER A 172 -4.65 -0.74 -6.43
C SER A 172 -3.78 -1.91 -6.90
N VAL A 173 -2.66 -2.18 -6.25
CA VAL A 173 -1.86 -3.39 -6.49
C VAL A 173 -2.63 -4.66 -6.10
N ALA A 174 -3.36 -4.60 -4.99
CA ALA A 174 -4.13 -5.73 -4.45
C ALA A 174 -5.49 -5.98 -5.13
N THR A 175 -5.91 -5.14 -6.08
CA THR A 175 -7.22 -5.29 -6.73
C THR A 175 -7.23 -6.44 -7.73
N ARG A 176 -8.42 -7.01 -7.98
CA ARG A 176 -8.63 -8.04 -9.02
C ARG A 176 -8.90 -7.44 -10.41
N THR A 177 -9.13 -6.13 -10.47
CA THR A 177 -9.42 -5.42 -11.72
C THR A 177 -8.14 -5.21 -12.52
N GLY A 178 -7.93 -6.02 -13.57
CA GLY A 178 -6.69 -6.01 -14.35
C GLY A 178 -6.31 -4.66 -14.97
N SER A 179 -7.28 -3.84 -15.37
CA SER A 179 -7.05 -2.48 -15.90
C SER A 179 -6.46 -1.51 -14.87
N THR A 180 -6.63 -1.77 -13.57
CA THR A 180 -5.99 -1.01 -12.49
C THR A 180 -4.76 -1.74 -11.95
N GLN A 181 -4.88 -3.05 -11.70
CA GLN A 181 -3.83 -3.85 -11.07
C GLN A 181 -2.54 -3.85 -11.89
N ARG A 182 -2.61 -4.11 -13.20
CA ARG A 182 -1.41 -4.22 -14.04
C ARG A 182 -0.60 -2.93 -14.09
N PRO A 183 -1.17 -1.75 -14.42
CA PRO A 183 -0.40 -0.52 -14.45
C PRO A 183 0.04 -0.06 -13.06
N ALA A 184 -0.73 -0.33 -11.99
CA ALA A 184 -0.31 -0.03 -10.62
C ALA A 184 0.92 -0.86 -10.21
N SER A 185 0.86 -2.17 -10.45
CA SER A 185 1.92 -3.12 -10.13
C SER A 185 3.20 -2.81 -10.89
N SER A 186 3.13 -2.66 -12.21
CA SER A 186 4.32 -2.38 -13.03
C SER A 186 4.95 -1.02 -12.70
N SER A 187 4.13 0.01 -12.46
CA SER A 187 4.64 1.33 -12.09
C SER A 187 5.32 1.32 -10.72
N LEU A 188 4.75 0.62 -9.73
CA LEU A 188 5.33 0.54 -8.40
C LEU A 188 6.62 -0.29 -8.40
N ALA A 189 6.65 -1.42 -9.10
CA ALA A 189 7.85 -2.24 -9.23
C ALA A 189 8.98 -1.49 -9.94
N ASN A 190 8.68 -0.85 -11.08
CA ASN A 190 9.66 -0.05 -11.82
C ASN A 190 10.17 1.12 -10.98
N TYR A 191 9.29 1.83 -10.27
CA TYR A 191 9.71 2.91 -9.36
C TYR A 191 10.63 2.38 -8.25
N THR A 192 10.26 1.26 -7.61
CA THR A 192 11.04 0.64 -6.53
C THR A 192 12.45 0.29 -6.99
N LYS A 193 12.61 -0.24 -8.22
CA LYS A 193 13.91 -0.53 -8.85
C LYS A 193 14.79 0.69 -9.08
N THR A 194 14.22 1.90 -9.10
CA THR A 194 14.98 3.16 -9.25
C THR A 194 15.40 3.80 -7.93
N LEU A 195 14.89 3.30 -6.79
CA LEU A 195 15.22 3.86 -5.49
C LEU A 195 16.66 3.51 -5.10
N PRO A 196 17.42 4.45 -4.53
CA PRO A 196 18.71 4.14 -3.94
C PRO A 196 18.51 3.26 -2.70
N LEU A 197 19.45 2.34 -2.42
CA LEU A 197 19.36 1.46 -1.26
C LEU A 197 19.27 2.24 0.07
N THR A 198 20.11 3.27 0.21
CA THR A 198 20.16 4.24 1.30
C THR A 198 20.60 5.61 0.74
N GLY A 199 20.39 6.71 1.47
CA GLY A 199 20.96 8.01 1.10
C GLY A 199 20.02 9.19 1.30
N VAL A 200 20.32 10.29 0.60
CA VAL A 200 19.54 11.53 0.64
C VAL A 200 18.32 11.39 -0.28
N GLY A 201 17.13 11.40 0.31
CA GLY A 201 15.86 11.21 -0.41
C GLY A 201 15.13 9.97 0.07
N TYR A 202 14.10 9.54 -0.67
CA TYR A 202 13.37 8.32 -0.33
C TYR A 202 14.14 7.11 -0.85
N SER A 203 14.50 6.21 0.06
CA SER A 203 15.30 5.02 -0.24
C SER A 203 14.47 3.74 -0.29
N LEU A 204 15.04 2.68 -0.87
CA LEU A 204 14.43 1.35 -0.89
C LEU A 204 14.17 0.82 0.53
N SER A 205 15.12 1.04 1.44
CA SER A 205 14.99 0.64 2.85
C SER A 205 13.88 1.39 3.59
N GLU A 206 13.70 2.69 3.30
CA GLU A 206 12.58 3.46 3.84
C GLU A 206 11.25 3.03 3.23
N PHE A 207 11.23 2.73 1.93
CA PHE A 207 10.03 2.23 1.26
C PHE A 207 9.54 0.91 1.85
N ALA A 208 10.45 -0.05 2.04
CA ALA A 208 10.13 -1.32 2.70
C ALA A 208 9.66 -1.08 4.15
N SER A 209 10.34 -0.21 4.90
CA SER A 209 9.98 0.16 6.27
C SER A 209 8.59 0.80 6.37
N ASP A 210 8.23 1.69 5.44
CA ASP A 210 6.92 2.36 5.40
C ASP A 210 5.78 1.38 5.05
N LEU A 211 6.03 0.42 4.14
CA LEU A 211 5.09 -0.67 3.84
C LEU A 211 4.85 -1.58 5.05
N ILE A 212 5.91 -1.98 5.75
CA ILE A 212 5.83 -2.78 6.98
C ILE A 212 5.04 -2.00 8.05
N GLY A 213 5.39 -0.73 8.26
CA GLY A 213 4.72 0.14 9.24
C GLY A 213 3.22 0.31 8.97
N LEU A 214 2.80 0.27 7.70
CA LEU A 214 1.38 0.28 7.33
C LEU A 214 0.64 -0.96 7.84
N ALA A 215 1.23 -2.16 7.71
CA ALA A 215 0.66 -3.40 8.22
C ALA A 215 0.73 -3.49 9.75
N GLU A 216 1.85 -3.11 10.36
CA GLU A 216 2.04 -3.14 11.82
C GLU A 216 1.07 -2.23 12.57
N SER A 217 0.74 -1.08 11.98
CA SER A 217 -0.27 -0.17 12.55
C SER A 217 -1.70 -0.75 12.47
N ASN A 218 -1.92 -1.85 11.73
CA ASN A 218 -3.24 -2.38 11.38
C ASN A 218 -3.28 -3.93 11.44
N LEU A 219 -2.52 -4.57 12.33
CA LEU A 219 -2.32 -6.03 12.35
C LEU A 219 -3.60 -6.88 12.39
N THR A 220 -4.69 -6.35 12.95
CA THR A 220 -5.99 -7.02 13.04
C THR A 220 -6.84 -6.87 11.77
N SER A 221 -6.52 -5.89 10.92
CA SER A 221 -7.27 -5.58 9.70
C SER A 221 -6.70 -6.35 8.51
N ASN A 222 -7.38 -7.43 8.13
CA ASN A 222 -7.03 -8.17 6.92
C ASN A 222 -7.14 -7.29 5.65
N ASN A 223 -8.00 -6.27 5.67
CA ASN A 223 -8.15 -5.30 4.58
C ASN A 223 -6.92 -4.39 4.39
N VAL A 224 -5.98 -4.38 5.33
CA VAL A 224 -4.71 -3.66 5.21
C VAL A 224 -3.56 -4.65 5.08
N VAL A 225 -3.49 -5.66 5.95
CA VAL A 225 -2.36 -6.59 5.97
C VAL A 225 -2.26 -7.40 4.69
N ILE A 226 -3.38 -7.91 4.15
CA ILE A 226 -3.36 -8.73 2.94
C ILE A 226 -2.83 -7.91 1.74
N PRO A 227 -3.37 -6.70 1.44
CA PRO A 227 -2.81 -5.86 0.38
C PRO A 227 -1.32 -5.55 0.52
N VAL A 228 -0.84 -5.32 1.74
CA VAL A 228 0.60 -5.08 1.98
C VAL A 228 1.42 -6.32 1.64
N LEU A 229 1.01 -7.51 2.09
CA LEU A 229 1.70 -8.77 1.76
C LEU A 229 1.67 -9.05 0.26
N GLN A 230 0.54 -8.79 -0.42
CA GLN A 230 0.44 -8.91 -1.88
C GLN A 230 1.39 -7.95 -2.60
N THR A 231 1.57 -6.74 -2.07
CA THR A 231 2.52 -5.76 -2.62
C THR A 231 3.95 -6.27 -2.48
N PHE A 232 4.34 -6.85 -1.33
CA PHE A 232 5.66 -7.45 -1.19
C PHE A 232 5.86 -8.67 -2.12
N ASN A 233 4.86 -9.56 -2.23
CA ASN A 233 4.94 -10.71 -3.15
C ASN A 233 5.15 -10.25 -4.60
N LEU A 234 4.40 -9.24 -5.06
CA LEU A 234 4.63 -8.61 -6.36
C LEU A 234 6.08 -8.12 -6.50
N LEU A 235 6.59 -7.42 -5.49
CA LEU A 235 7.95 -6.86 -5.56
C LEU A 235 9.04 -7.93 -5.55
N PHE A 236 8.80 -9.09 -4.93
CA PHE A 236 9.69 -10.25 -5.05
C PHE A 236 9.61 -10.91 -6.43
N GLU A 237 8.40 -11.07 -6.97
CA GLU A 237 8.19 -11.61 -8.32
C GLU A 237 8.89 -10.75 -9.38
N GLU A 238 8.87 -9.43 -9.19
CA GLU A 238 9.51 -8.44 -10.05
C GLU A 238 11.01 -8.22 -9.74
N ASP A 239 11.60 -8.94 -8.78
CA ASP A 239 13.00 -8.77 -8.34
C ASP A 239 13.34 -7.32 -7.92
N ALA A 240 12.35 -6.57 -7.44
CA ALA A 240 12.50 -5.16 -7.05
C ALA A 240 13.14 -4.97 -5.66
N LEU A 241 13.34 -6.06 -4.90
CA LEU A 241 13.86 -6.04 -3.52
C LEU A 241 15.24 -6.72 -3.36
N LEU A 242 15.91 -7.11 -4.46
CA LEU A 242 17.15 -7.90 -4.40
C LEU A 242 18.24 -7.28 -3.51
N SER A 243 18.48 -5.97 -3.65
CA SER A 243 19.51 -5.25 -2.90
C SER A 243 19.11 -4.89 -1.46
N LEU A 244 17.85 -5.15 -1.05
CA LEU A 244 17.37 -4.74 0.27
C LEU A 244 18.22 -5.34 1.40
N SER A 245 18.70 -6.58 1.23
CA SER A 245 19.54 -7.27 2.23
C SER A 245 20.95 -6.68 2.38
N GLU A 246 21.40 -5.84 1.45
CA GLU A 246 22.77 -5.28 1.42
C GLU A 246 22.97 -4.12 2.41
N SER A 247 21.92 -3.69 3.13
CA SER A 247 22.01 -2.66 4.16
C SER A 247 21.48 -3.14 5.50
N GLU A 248 22.01 -2.59 6.60
CA GLU A 248 21.56 -2.94 7.96
C GLU A 248 20.06 -2.67 8.16
N ARG A 249 19.57 -1.52 7.68
CA ARG A 249 18.15 -1.17 7.75
C ARG A 249 17.28 -2.09 6.90
N GLY A 250 17.74 -2.47 5.72
CA GLY A 250 17.01 -3.38 4.85
C GLY A 250 17.01 -4.82 5.38
N ALA A 251 18.10 -5.30 5.98
CA ALA A 251 18.13 -6.56 6.72
C ALA A 251 17.11 -6.55 7.88
N ALA A 252 17.02 -5.46 8.64
CA ALA A 252 15.99 -5.30 9.67
C ALA A 252 14.57 -5.31 9.10
N CYS A 253 14.35 -4.74 7.91
CA CYS A 253 13.07 -4.81 7.21
C CYS A 253 12.71 -6.26 6.82
N ILE A 254 13.68 -7.04 6.35
CA ILE A 254 13.48 -8.46 6.01
C ILE A 254 13.05 -9.26 7.24
N GLU A 255 13.73 -9.08 8.37
CA GLU A 255 13.36 -9.73 9.64
C GLU A 255 11.97 -9.30 10.13
N ALA A 256 11.65 -8.02 10.04
CA ALA A 256 10.32 -7.51 10.39
C ALA A 256 9.23 -8.08 9.47
N LEU A 257 9.49 -8.20 8.17
CA LEU A 257 8.58 -8.81 7.20
C LEU A 257 8.38 -10.31 7.46
N LEU A 258 9.45 -11.05 7.77
CA LEU A 258 9.38 -12.45 8.17
C LEU A 258 8.54 -12.62 9.45
N SER A 259 8.77 -11.77 10.45
CA SER A 259 7.98 -11.74 11.68
C SER A 259 6.50 -11.44 11.40
N LEU A 260 6.21 -10.42 10.58
CA LEU A 260 4.85 -10.06 10.18
C LEU A 260 4.10 -11.22 9.51
N SER A 261 4.80 -11.99 8.66
CA SER A 261 4.23 -13.12 7.92
C SER A 261 4.02 -14.36 8.77
N CYS A 262 4.89 -14.62 9.76
CA CYS A 262 4.90 -15.87 10.53
C CYS A 262 4.28 -15.75 11.94
N LYS A 263 4.10 -14.53 12.46
CA LYS A 263 3.63 -14.35 13.83
C LYS A 263 2.21 -14.88 14.01
N ASN A 264 2.08 -15.86 14.91
CA ASN A 264 0.81 -16.51 15.25
C ASN A 264 0.11 -17.19 14.06
N VAL A 265 0.85 -17.78 13.10
CA VAL A 265 0.29 -18.48 11.91
C VAL A 265 -0.91 -19.36 12.27
N PHE A 266 -0.79 -20.24 13.26
CA PHE A 266 -1.88 -21.13 13.69
C PHE A 266 -3.12 -20.44 14.28
N ARG A 267 -3.05 -19.15 14.64
CA ARG A 267 -4.19 -18.37 15.15
C ARG A 267 -4.88 -17.54 14.06
N VAL A 268 -4.25 -17.38 12.89
CA VAL A 268 -4.82 -16.62 11.78
C VAL A 268 -5.89 -17.47 11.10
N LYS A 269 -7.14 -17.00 11.13
CA LYS A 269 -8.27 -17.73 10.53
C LYS A 269 -8.49 -17.40 9.05
N ASN A 270 -7.93 -16.30 8.57
CA ASN A 270 -8.12 -15.86 7.19
C ASN A 270 -7.13 -16.59 6.26
N ILE A 271 -7.67 -17.48 5.42
CA ILE A 271 -6.87 -18.31 4.49
C ILE A 271 -6.07 -17.46 3.52
N GLN A 272 -6.63 -16.38 2.99
CA GLN A 272 -5.92 -15.51 2.05
C GLN A 272 -4.70 -14.86 2.71
N ARG A 273 -4.84 -14.38 3.96
CA ARG A 273 -3.70 -13.86 4.72
C ARG A 273 -2.62 -14.93 4.93
N LEU A 274 -3.01 -16.15 5.28
CA LEU A 274 -2.06 -17.26 5.43
C LEU A 274 -1.33 -17.57 4.11
N GLN A 275 -2.03 -17.57 2.99
CA GLN A 275 -1.44 -17.81 1.67
C GLN A 275 -0.47 -16.69 1.27
N GLU A 276 -0.83 -15.43 1.47
CA GLU A 276 0.06 -14.31 1.15
C GLU A 276 1.27 -14.26 2.09
N SER A 277 1.10 -14.57 3.38
CA SER A 277 2.20 -14.76 4.32
C SER A 277 3.14 -15.89 3.91
N MET A 278 2.59 -17.04 3.52
CA MET A 278 3.36 -18.20 3.09
C MET A 278 4.24 -17.85 1.89
N LYS A 279 3.68 -17.17 0.88
CA LYS A 279 4.44 -16.74 -0.30
C LYS A 279 5.63 -15.86 0.08
N ILE A 280 5.45 -14.93 1.03
CA ILE A 280 6.54 -14.10 1.53
C ILE A 280 7.67 -14.95 2.12
N VAL A 281 7.34 -15.92 2.97
CA VAL A 281 8.35 -16.79 3.62
C VAL A 281 9.10 -17.62 2.58
N ILE A 282 8.41 -18.14 1.58
CA ILE A 282 9.03 -18.92 0.50
C ILE A 282 9.88 -18.02 -0.40
N ASN A 283 9.43 -16.81 -0.74
CA ASN A 283 10.24 -15.86 -1.50
C ASN A 283 11.49 -15.42 -0.73
N LEU A 284 11.41 -15.29 0.59
CA LEU A 284 12.55 -14.98 1.44
C LEU A 284 13.54 -16.17 1.58
N LEU A 285 13.14 -17.40 1.23
CA LEU A 285 14.04 -18.55 1.22
C LEU A 285 15.21 -18.36 0.24
N THR A 286 15.02 -17.56 -0.81
CA THR A 286 16.07 -17.26 -1.80
C THR A 286 17.15 -16.33 -1.26
N LEU A 287 16.94 -15.71 -0.07
CA LEU A 287 17.90 -14.82 0.56
C LEU A 287 18.76 -15.57 1.59
N PRO A 288 20.08 -15.73 1.36
CA PRO A 288 20.93 -16.54 2.25
C PRO A 288 20.91 -16.12 3.72
N SER A 289 20.73 -14.82 3.98
CA SER A 289 20.72 -14.25 5.34
C SER A 289 19.57 -14.78 6.22
N VAL A 290 18.43 -15.12 5.64
CA VAL A 290 17.22 -15.54 6.37
C VAL A 290 16.69 -16.91 5.96
N ALA A 291 17.29 -17.55 4.95
CA ALA A 291 16.84 -18.83 4.41
C ALA A 291 16.71 -19.93 5.47
N LYS A 292 17.69 -20.07 6.37
CA LYS A 292 17.62 -21.06 7.48
C LYS A 292 16.45 -20.79 8.44
N THR A 293 16.17 -19.52 8.74
CA THR A 293 15.02 -19.14 9.56
C THR A 293 13.71 -19.45 8.83
N CYS A 294 13.65 -19.16 7.52
CA CYS A 294 12.47 -19.41 6.68
C CYS A 294 12.11 -20.90 6.62
N LEU A 295 13.09 -21.80 6.51
CA LEU A 295 12.87 -23.25 6.54
C LEU A 295 12.05 -23.70 7.77
N SER A 296 12.42 -23.23 8.96
CA SER A 296 11.68 -23.55 10.19
C SER A 296 10.22 -23.06 10.15
N LYS A 297 9.95 -21.99 9.40
CA LYS A 297 8.63 -21.39 9.25
C LYS A 297 7.81 -22.05 8.15
N ILE A 298 8.43 -22.54 7.08
CA ILE A 298 7.76 -23.28 6.01
C ILE A 298 7.08 -24.54 6.57
N VAL A 299 7.72 -25.23 7.54
CA VAL A 299 7.09 -26.37 8.24
C VAL A 299 5.76 -25.96 8.87
N GLU A 300 5.64 -24.77 9.47
CA GLU A 300 4.40 -24.31 10.11
C GLU A 300 3.23 -24.22 9.11
N PHE A 301 3.52 -23.87 7.85
CA PHE A 301 2.52 -23.80 6.78
C PHE A 301 2.21 -25.18 6.16
N LEU A 302 3.23 -26.00 5.91
CA LEU A 302 3.06 -27.39 5.44
C LEU A 302 2.37 -28.29 6.48
N ALA A 303 2.45 -27.96 7.77
CA ALA A 303 1.79 -28.64 8.88
C ALA A 303 0.47 -27.99 9.31
N HIS A 304 -0.01 -26.97 8.59
CA HIS A 304 -1.15 -26.17 9.05
C HIS A 304 -2.45 -27.00 9.14
N PRO A 305 -3.35 -26.74 10.12
CA PRO A 305 -4.65 -27.42 10.22
C PRO A 305 -5.59 -27.24 9.01
N TYR A 306 -5.26 -26.34 8.08
CA TYR A 306 -6.07 -26.09 6.90
C TYR A 306 -5.46 -26.80 5.70
N PRO A 307 -6.12 -27.84 5.14
CA PRO A 307 -5.61 -28.59 3.99
C PRO A 307 -5.17 -27.71 2.82
N ARG A 308 -5.96 -26.66 2.53
CA ARG A 308 -5.68 -25.70 1.47
C ARG A 308 -4.39 -24.90 1.68
N VAL A 309 -4.04 -24.61 2.92
CA VAL A 309 -2.78 -23.90 3.22
C VAL A 309 -1.61 -24.83 2.93
N ARG A 310 -1.67 -26.08 3.37
CA ARG A 310 -0.62 -27.08 3.12
C ARG A 310 -0.40 -27.33 1.63
N SER A 311 -1.47 -27.61 0.88
CA SER A 311 -1.38 -27.86 -0.55
C SER A 311 -0.84 -26.66 -1.32
N SER A 312 -1.31 -25.44 -1.02
CA SER A 312 -0.79 -24.22 -1.65
C SER A 312 0.67 -23.94 -1.26
N THR A 313 1.11 -24.36 -0.08
CA THR A 313 2.51 -24.21 0.36
C THR A 313 3.42 -25.12 -0.45
N ALA A 314 3.06 -26.39 -0.59
CA ALA A 314 3.83 -27.34 -1.40
C ALA A 314 3.91 -26.90 -2.88
N GLU A 315 2.77 -26.51 -3.46
CA GLU A 315 2.71 -26.02 -4.84
C GLU A 315 3.58 -24.78 -5.06
N TYR A 316 3.49 -23.77 -4.19
CA TYR A 316 4.27 -22.56 -4.35
C TYR A 316 5.77 -22.79 -4.06
N LEU A 317 6.10 -23.66 -3.09
CA LEU A 317 7.47 -24.06 -2.83
C LEU A 317 8.09 -24.71 -4.06
N TYR A 318 7.40 -25.68 -4.66
CA TYR A 318 7.82 -26.32 -5.90
C TYR A 318 8.10 -25.31 -7.01
N ILE A 319 7.16 -24.38 -7.24
CA ILE A 319 7.33 -23.33 -8.26
C ILE A 319 8.59 -22.50 -8.00
N VAL A 320 8.82 -22.05 -6.76
CA VAL A 320 9.99 -21.22 -6.43
C VAL A 320 11.29 -22.01 -6.59
N LEU A 321 11.34 -23.26 -6.13
CA LEU A 321 12.53 -24.12 -6.28
C LEU A 321 12.89 -24.37 -7.75
N GLN A 322 11.89 -24.44 -8.64
CA GLN A 322 12.09 -24.68 -10.07
C GLN A 322 12.34 -23.42 -10.90
N SER A 323 11.98 -22.23 -10.39
CA SER A 323 11.97 -20.99 -11.18
C SER A 323 12.97 -19.93 -10.73
N LYS A 324 13.50 -20.02 -9.50
CA LYS A 324 14.45 -19.07 -8.95
C LYS A 324 15.83 -19.70 -8.78
N ASP A 325 16.87 -18.92 -9.04
CA ASP A 325 18.24 -19.31 -8.71
C ASP A 325 18.45 -19.18 -7.20
N LEU A 326 18.67 -20.33 -6.54
CA LEU A 326 18.86 -20.41 -5.10
C LEU A 326 20.34 -20.32 -4.71
N GLY A 327 21.25 -20.42 -5.67
CA GLY A 327 22.68 -20.64 -5.44
C GLY A 327 23.03 -22.05 -4.97
N TRP A 328 22.04 -22.92 -4.72
CA TRP A 328 22.16 -24.35 -4.39
C TRP A 328 21.09 -25.16 -5.14
N GLU A 329 21.35 -26.45 -5.30
CA GLU A 329 20.44 -27.40 -5.95
C GLU A 329 19.72 -28.23 -4.87
N PRO A 330 18.38 -28.23 -4.84
CA PRO A 330 17.62 -29.15 -3.99
C PRO A 330 17.88 -30.62 -4.39
N ASP A 331 17.87 -31.52 -3.41
CA ASP A 331 17.92 -32.97 -3.66
C ASP A 331 16.69 -33.41 -4.47
N GLU A 332 16.82 -34.38 -5.38
CA GLU A 332 15.72 -34.98 -6.14
C GLU A 332 14.60 -35.49 -5.21
N GLN A 333 14.97 -35.95 -4.00
CA GLN A 333 14.02 -36.35 -2.97
C GLN A 333 13.06 -35.22 -2.54
N VAL A 334 13.50 -33.95 -2.59
CA VAL A 334 12.65 -32.80 -2.26
C VAL A 334 11.50 -32.68 -3.27
N GLU A 335 11.79 -32.85 -4.55
CA GLU A 335 10.80 -32.82 -5.62
C GLU A 335 9.82 -33.99 -5.50
N GLU A 336 10.31 -35.21 -5.27
CA GLU A 336 9.48 -36.40 -5.05
C GLU A 336 8.51 -36.18 -3.88
N ILE A 337 9.01 -35.72 -2.72
CA ILE A 337 8.16 -35.45 -1.55
C ILE A 337 7.09 -34.40 -1.86
N LEU A 338 7.45 -33.32 -2.55
CA LEU A 338 6.50 -32.25 -2.87
C LEU A 338 5.36 -32.73 -3.79
N LEU A 339 5.68 -33.56 -4.78
CA LEU A 339 4.74 -34.01 -5.81
C LEU A 339 3.90 -35.22 -5.38
N GLU A 340 4.49 -36.19 -4.66
CA GLU A 340 3.82 -37.45 -4.33
C GLU A 340 3.01 -37.38 -3.02
N THR A 341 3.26 -36.38 -2.18
CA THR A 341 2.54 -36.23 -0.91
C THR A 341 1.14 -35.65 -1.11
N GLU A 342 0.13 -36.35 -0.58
CA GLU A 342 -1.24 -35.80 -0.50
C GLU A 342 -1.34 -34.75 0.63
N TRP A 343 -0.88 -33.52 0.37
CA TRP A 343 -0.84 -32.41 1.34
C TRP A 343 -2.22 -32.01 1.88
N SER A 344 -3.30 -32.35 1.17
CA SER A 344 -4.68 -32.14 1.61
C SER A 344 -5.21 -33.22 2.55
N SER A 345 -4.45 -34.29 2.82
CA SER A 345 -4.89 -35.47 3.57
C SER A 345 -5.43 -35.16 4.98
N GLY A 346 -6.44 -35.91 5.41
CA GLY A 346 -6.97 -35.82 6.78
C GLY A 346 -6.03 -36.34 7.86
N ASP A 347 -4.99 -37.11 7.49
CA ASP A 347 -3.95 -37.59 8.40
C ASP A 347 -2.91 -36.49 8.65
N VAL A 348 -3.24 -35.58 9.57
CA VAL A 348 -2.42 -34.41 9.86
C VAL A 348 -1.06 -34.78 10.44
N ASP A 349 -0.96 -35.87 11.21
CA ASP A 349 0.29 -36.25 11.85
C ASP A 349 1.27 -36.85 10.84
N LYS A 350 0.78 -37.67 9.90
CA LYS A 350 1.59 -38.12 8.76
C LYS A 350 2.10 -36.94 7.92
N VAL A 351 1.23 -35.97 7.60
CA VAL A 351 1.64 -34.79 6.81
C VAL A 351 2.67 -33.94 7.55
N LYS A 352 2.58 -33.83 8.88
CA LYS A 352 3.58 -33.13 9.72
C LYS A 352 4.93 -33.81 9.67
N ASP A 353 4.99 -35.14 9.74
CA ASP A 353 6.24 -35.87 9.72
C ASP A 353 6.91 -35.75 8.34
N VAL A 354 6.13 -35.83 7.26
CA VAL A 354 6.62 -35.57 5.90
C VAL A 354 7.12 -34.12 5.73
N ALA A 355 6.40 -33.13 6.27
CA ALA A 355 6.81 -31.72 6.24
C ALA A 355 8.16 -31.48 6.93
N ARG A 356 8.43 -32.17 8.06
CA ARG A 356 9.74 -32.09 8.74
C ARG A 356 10.83 -32.71 7.89
N GLY A 357 10.60 -33.92 7.35
CA GLY A 357 11.55 -34.60 6.48
C GLY A 357 11.92 -33.78 5.23
N LEU A 358 10.93 -33.13 4.61
CA LEU A 358 11.15 -32.22 3.48
C LEU A 358 12.10 -31.07 3.86
N VAL A 359 11.88 -30.44 5.01
CA VAL A 359 12.70 -29.30 5.45
C VAL A 359 14.10 -29.73 5.88
N ASP A 360 14.26 -30.94 6.44
CA ASP A 360 15.58 -31.51 6.74
C ASP A 360 16.38 -31.80 5.44
N ALA A 361 15.70 -32.27 4.39
CA ALA A 361 16.31 -32.47 3.06
C ALA A 361 16.73 -31.13 2.44
N LEU A 362 15.87 -30.10 2.48
CA LEU A 362 16.19 -28.75 2.03
C LEU A 362 17.38 -28.14 2.80
N ALA A 363 17.41 -28.31 4.13
CA ALA A 363 18.50 -27.82 4.97
C ALA A 363 19.84 -28.51 4.65
N SER A 364 19.81 -29.79 4.26
CA SER A 364 21.00 -30.53 3.88
C SER A 364 21.62 -29.99 2.59
N GLY A 365 20.78 -29.71 1.56
CA GLY A 365 21.23 -29.08 0.33
C GLY A 365 21.87 -27.69 0.55
N MET A 366 21.29 -26.89 1.43
CA MET A 366 21.83 -25.56 1.78
C MET A 366 23.20 -25.58 2.48
N ASN A 367 23.53 -26.64 3.22
CA ASN A 367 24.81 -26.76 3.94
C ASN A 367 25.89 -27.50 3.13
N ALA A 368 25.57 -27.98 1.93
CA ALA A 368 26.50 -28.66 1.03
C ALA A 368 27.39 -27.68 0.23
N LEU A 369 27.13 -26.37 0.37
CA LEU A 369 27.97 -25.24 -0.06
C LEU A 369 28.87 -24.78 1.08
#